data_AF-A0A519QRP4-F1
#
_entry.id   AF-A0A519QRP4-F1
#
_cell.length_a   1.000
_cell.length_b   1.000
_cell.length_c   1.000
_cell.angle_alpha   90.00
_cell.angle_beta   90.00
_cell.angle_gamma   90.00
#
_symmetry.space_group_name_H-M   'P 1'
#
loop_
_entity.id
_entity.type
_entity.pdbx_description
1 polymer ?
#
loop_
_entity_poly.entity_id
_entity_poly.type
_entity_poly.pdbx_seq_one_letter_code
_entity_poly.pdbx_strand_id
1 'polypeptide(L)'
;MNITITNEDGDVIKKKTFLTEWFRDDNMRQYEDMGIYPPGGPPCPENEFNMWIPFEMEEVTEYKEDTEGMFKILLHFYIFCSRDADIYDVVCKWIGQNIQKPGEKSVSLVSTGQQGSGKSWVANFLKTIFGQVKVMETESPSQHVWGQFNNGMEKAFLVVLNELDARETRGAMGKLKGLITKPTITINKKGLDSYVVDSYHRFYIPTNHASMSDEGLTTDNRRFLIVECSSEKIGQRQYFEELNALLQDTNV
;
A
#
# COMPACT_ATOMS: atom_id res chain seq x y z
N MET A 1 1.21 15.52 30.68
CA MET A 1 2.56 15.47 30.07
C MET A 1 3.33 16.68 30.56
N ASN A 2 4.51 16.49 31.15
CA ASN A 2 5.33 17.59 31.69
C ASN A 2 6.53 17.81 30.77
N ILE A 3 6.89 19.06 30.53
CA ILE A 3 8.12 19.44 29.82
C ILE A 3 9.19 19.76 30.86
N THR A 4 10.38 19.25 30.63
CA THR A 4 11.56 19.52 31.45
C THR A 4 12.43 20.54 30.73
N ILE A 5 12.69 21.68 31.37
CA ILE A 5 13.62 22.68 30.86
C ILE A 5 14.98 22.42 31.52
N THR A 6 16.01 22.18 30.71
CA THR A 6 17.39 21.94 31.17
C THR A 6 18.31 23.12 30.83
N ASN A 7 19.40 23.30 31.60
CA ASN A 7 20.48 24.24 31.26
C ASN A 7 21.45 23.61 30.24
N GLU A 8 22.48 24.35 29.83
CA GLU A 8 23.51 23.87 28.90
C GLU A 8 24.29 22.65 29.45
N ASP A 9 24.34 22.49 30.78
CA ASP A 9 24.97 21.34 31.46
C ASP A 9 24.03 20.13 31.62
N GLY A 10 22.77 20.23 31.16
CA GLY A 10 21.78 19.15 31.22
C GLY A 10 21.01 19.03 32.54
N ASP A 11 21.26 19.90 33.52
CA ASP A 11 20.54 19.94 34.78
C ASP A 11 19.12 20.46 34.61
N VAL A 12 18.16 19.81 35.27
CA VAL A 12 16.76 20.20 35.23
C VAL A 12 16.53 21.50 35.99
N ILE A 13 16.27 22.58 35.26
CA ILE A 13 15.99 23.91 35.82
C ILE A 13 14.55 24.00 36.32
N LYS A 14 13.59 23.48 35.53
CA LYS A 14 12.16 23.65 35.83
C LYS A 14 11.30 22.60 35.15
N LYS A 15 10.32 22.07 35.89
CA LYS A 15 9.21 21.29 35.32
C LYS A 15 8.03 22.21 35.07
N LYS A 16 7.52 22.20 33.83
CA LYS A 16 6.30 22.92 33.43
C LYS A 16 5.29 21.96 32.81
N THR A 17 4.02 22.32 32.88
CA THR A 17 2.95 21.56 32.22
C THR A 17 2.98 21.83 30.72
N PHE A 18 2.96 20.79 29.89
CA PHE A 18 3.00 20.93 28.42
C PHE A 18 1.90 21.84 27.87
N LEU A 19 0.64 21.58 28.27
CA LEU A 19 -0.51 22.34 27.78
C LEU A 19 -0.39 23.83 28.04
N THR A 20 0.10 24.22 29.22
CA THR A 20 0.23 25.64 29.59
C THR A 20 1.25 26.36 28.74
N GLU A 21 2.33 25.69 28.35
CA GLU A 21 3.36 26.29 27.49
C GLU A 21 2.93 26.28 26.02
N TRP A 22 2.27 25.21 25.57
CA TRP A 22 1.70 25.12 24.22
C TRP A 22 0.68 26.25 23.95
N PHE A 23 -0.28 26.48 24.86
CA PHE A 23 -1.26 27.58 24.70
C PHE A 23 -0.67 28.99 24.83
N ARG A 24 0.57 29.14 25.26
CA ARG A 24 1.28 30.43 25.35
C ARG A 24 2.18 30.69 24.15
N ASP A 25 2.35 29.70 23.28
CA ASP A 25 3.17 29.83 22.09
C ASP A 25 2.36 30.51 20.98
N ASP A 26 2.71 31.75 20.65
CA ASP A 26 2.07 32.51 19.57
C ASP A 26 2.33 31.87 18.19
N ASN A 27 3.32 30.98 18.07
CA ASN A 27 3.65 30.21 16.86
C ASN A 27 3.15 28.76 16.92
N MET A 28 2.28 28.44 17.88
CA MET A 28 1.69 27.13 18.03
C MET A 28 1.01 26.70 16.72
N ARG A 29 1.25 25.46 16.29
CA ARG A 29 0.59 24.90 15.10
C ARG A 29 -0.91 24.76 15.36
N GLN A 30 -1.71 25.32 14.47
CA GLN A 30 -3.17 25.28 14.50
C GLN A 30 -3.69 24.87 13.11
N TYR A 31 -4.70 24.01 13.09
CA TYR A 31 -5.36 23.54 11.88
C TYR A 31 -6.87 23.54 12.11
N GLU A 32 -7.64 23.83 11.08
CA GLU A 32 -9.10 23.82 11.10
C GLU A 32 -9.67 22.45 10.76
N ASP A 33 -8.98 21.70 9.89
CA ASP A 33 -9.36 20.34 9.47
C ASP A 33 -8.11 19.48 9.18
N MET A 34 -8.32 18.24 8.76
CA MET A 34 -7.27 17.31 8.36
C MET A 34 -7.67 16.52 7.11
N GLY A 35 -6.72 16.31 6.22
CA GLY A 35 -6.92 15.62 4.95
C GLY A 35 -5.72 14.75 4.58
N ILE A 36 -5.85 13.93 3.53
CA ILE A 36 -4.77 13.06 3.06
C ILE A 36 -4.20 13.67 1.78
N TYR A 37 -2.97 14.20 1.86
CA TYR A 37 -2.29 14.89 0.75
C TYR A 37 -0.98 14.19 0.39
N PRO A 38 -1.02 13.12 -0.44
CA PRO A 38 0.17 12.43 -0.90
C PRO A 38 0.97 13.26 -1.92
N PRO A 39 2.28 12.99 -2.07
CA PRO A 39 3.09 13.51 -3.16
C PRO A 39 2.45 13.27 -4.54
N GLY A 40 2.55 14.27 -5.42
CA GLY A 40 1.94 14.24 -6.75
C GLY A 40 0.41 14.40 -6.77
N GLY A 41 -0.24 14.50 -5.61
CA GLY A 41 -1.64 14.89 -5.48
C GLY A 41 -1.83 16.41 -5.36
N PRO A 42 -3.05 16.88 -5.05
CA PRO A 42 -3.29 18.26 -4.67
C PRO A 42 -2.42 18.68 -3.48
N PRO A 43 -1.92 19.93 -3.43
CA PRO A 43 -1.16 20.41 -2.29
C PRO A 43 -2.06 20.51 -1.04
N CYS A 44 -1.50 20.25 0.13
CA CYS A 44 -2.18 20.43 1.41
C CYS A 44 -2.49 21.92 1.64
N PRO A 45 -3.75 22.31 1.91
CA PRO A 45 -4.09 23.66 2.34
C PRO A 45 -3.35 24.07 3.62
N GLU A 46 -3.06 25.37 3.79
CA GLU A 46 -2.33 25.89 4.95
C GLU A 46 -3.06 25.68 6.28
N ASN A 47 -4.40 25.70 6.27
CA ASN A 47 -5.26 25.50 7.42
C ASN A 47 -5.57 24.01 7.69
N GLU A 48 -5.05 23.08 6.90
CA GLU A 48 -5.29 21.66 7.07
C GLU A 48 -4.04 20.89 7.49
N PHE A 49 -4.25 19.87 8.33
CA PHE A 49 -3.20 18.94 8.69
C PHE A 49 -3.10 17.80 7.69
N ASN A 50 -1.92 17.61 7.09
CA ASN A 50 -1.67 16.48 6.20
C ASN A 50 -1.50 15.18 6.97
N MET A 51 -2.43 14.24 6.77
CA MET A 51 -2.39 12.89 7.33
C MET A 51 -1.60 11.88 6.49
N TRP A 52 -1.07 12.28 5.32
CA TRP A 52 -0.20 11.41 4.54
C TRP A 52 1.12 11.17 5.28
N ILE A 53 1.34 9.92 5.67
CA ILE A 53 2.63 9.42 6.16
C ILE A 53 3.48 9.04 4.92
N PRO A 54 4.79 9.33 4.85
CA PRO A 54 5.65 8.80 3.79
C PRO A 54 5.68 7.26 3.75
N PHE A 55 6.16 6.68 2.64
CA PHE A 55 6.47 5.25 2.60
C PHE A 55 7.68 4.93 3.47
N GLU A 56 7.74 3.71 4.03
CA GLU A 56 8.84 3.31 4.94
C GLU A 56 10.21 3.40 4.26
N MET A 57 10.31 3.03 2.99
CA MET A 57 11.56 3.17 2.23
C MET A 57 11.90 4.61 1.82
N GLU A 58 11.00 5.59 1.98
CA GLU A 58 11.37 7.02 1.84
C GLU A 58 12.20 7.53 3.02
N GLU A 59 12.14 6.85 4.17
CA GLU A 59 12.92 7.23 5.37
C GLU A 59 14.37 6.72 5.31
N VAL A 60 14.66 5.76 4.44
CA VAL A 60 16.01 5.23 4.21
C VAL A 60 16.82 6.23 3.38
N THR A 61 17.66 7.00 4.06
CA THR A 61 18.49 8.06 3.45
C THR A 61 19.94 7.64 3.21
N GLU A 62 20.41 6.61 3.91
CA GLU A 62 21.75 6.06 3.79
C GLU A 62 21.68 4.57 3.49
N TYR A 63 22.24 4.16 2.37
CA TYR A 63 22.35 2.76 1.96
C TYR A 63 23.57 2.58 1.05
N LYS A 64 24.06 1.35 0.96
CA LYS A 64 25.09 0.97 0.00
C LYS A 64 24.44 0.18 -1.11
N GLU A 65 24.46 0.69 -2.32
CA GLU A 65 23.83 0.01 -3.48
C GLU A 65 24.30 -1.45 -3.63
N ASP A 66 23.36 -2.40 -3.52
CA ASP A 66 23.54 -3.80 -3.92
C ASP A 66 22.87 -4.06 -5.28
N THR A 67 23.65 -3.82 -6.34
CA THR A 67 23.19 -4.11 -7.71
C THR A 67 22.82 -5.57 -7.92
N GLU A 68 23.49 -6.53 -7.25
CA GLU A 68 23.23 -7.96 -7.46
C GLU A 68 21.88 -8.35 -6.87
N GLY A 69 21.58 -7.90 -5.65
CA GLY A 69 20.28 -8.03 -5.01
C GLY A 69 19.17 -7.42 -5.87
N MET A 70 19.38 -6.20 -6.35
CA MET A 70 18.42 -5.51 -7.22
C MET A 70 18.15 -6.32 -8.50
N PHE A 71 19.20 -6.85 -9.15
CA PHE A 71 19.02 -7.70 -10.34
C PHE A 71 18.22 -8.97 -10.04
N LYS A 72 18.39 -9.59 -8.86
CA LYS A 72 17.59 -10.78 -8.46
C LYS A 72 16.12 -10.44 -8.28
N ILE A 73 15.80 -9.28 -7.71
CA ILE A 73 14.42 -8.77 -7.60
C ILE A 73 13.81 -8.56 -8.99
N LEU A 74 14.51 -7.83 -9.87
CA LEU A 74 14.04 -7.57 -11.24
C LEU A 74 13.87 -8.85 -12.05
N LEU A 75 14.81 -9.80 -11.92
CA LEU A 75 14.70 -11.11 -12.54
C LEU A 75 13.49 -11.88 -12.03
N HIS A 76 13.18 -11.81 -10.73
CA HIS A 76 12.00 -12.46 -10.20
C HIS A 76 10.72 -11.86 -10.77
N PHE A 77 10.63 -10.53 -10.92
CA PHE A 77 9.49 -9.89 -11.60
C PHE A 77 9.38 -10.32 -13.06
N TYR A 78 10.49 -10.49 -13.77
CA TYR A 78 10.50 -11.00 -15.14
C TYR A 78 9.98 -12.44 -15.20
N ILE A 79 10.39 -13.31 -14.28
CA ILE A 79 9.86 -14.68 -14.14
C ILE A 79 8.38 -14.67 -13.76
N PHE A 80 7.99 -13.82 -12.81
CA PHE A 80 6.60 -13.64 -12.38
C PHE A 80 5.70 -13.28 -13.56
N CYS A 81 6.17 -12.47 -14.50
CA CYS A 81 5.47 -12.14 -15.74
C CYS A 81 5.62 -13.20 -16.84
N SER A 82 5.96 -14.45 -16.50
CA SER A 82 6.17 -15.53 -17.46
C SER A 82 7.23 -15.23 -18.53
N ARG A 83 8.20 -14.37 -18.19
CA ARG A 83 9.25 -13.87 -19.09
C ARG A 83 8.70 -13.12 -20.31
N ASP A 84 7.44 -12.68 -20.23
CA ASP A 84 6.84 -11.76 -21.19
C ASP A 84 7.37 -10.35 -20.93
N ALA A 85 8.13 -9.81 -21.88
CA ALA A 85 8.78 -8.51 -21.74
C ALA A 85 7.77 -7.35 -21.71
N ASP A 86 6.65 -7.47 -22.43
CA ASP A 86 5.63 -6.42 -22.50
C ASP A 86 4.85 -6.36 -21.19
N ILE A 87 4.45 -7.53 -20.66
CA ILE A 87 3.77 -7.60 -19.35
C ILE A 87 4.71 -7.16 -18.23
N TYR A 88 5.98 -7.58 -18.26
CA TYR A 88 6.99 -7.15 -17.30
C TYR A 88 7.16 -5.63 -17.27
N ASP A 89 7.30 -4.99 -18.43
CA ASP A 89 7.42 -3.53 -18.54
C ASP A 89 6.19 -2.81 -17.94
N VAL A 90 4.98 -3.30 -18.23
CA VAL A 90 3.75 -2.73 -17.67
C VAL A 90 3.67 -2.91 -16.15
N VAL A 91 4.09 -4.07 -15.61
CA VAL A 91 4.16 -4.30 -14.16
C VAL A 91 5.18 -3.37 -13.49
N CYS A 92 6.38 -3.22 -14.07
CA CYS A 92 7.38 -2.27 -13.57
C CYS A 92 6.86 -0.83 -13.57
N LYS A 93 6.17 -0.40 -14.63
CA LYS A 93 5.52 0.91 -14.71
C LYS A 93 4.41 1.08 -13.67
N TRP A 94 3.63 0.04 -13.41
CA TRP A 94 2.61 0.05 -12.36
C TRP A 94 3.23 0.24 -10.97
N ILE A 95 4.30 -0.51 -10.65
CA ILE A 95 5.05 -0.33 -9.39
C ILE A 95 5.63 1.08 -9.30
N GLY A 96 6.29 1.54 -10.37
CA GLY A 96 6.88 2.88 -10.45
C GLY A 96 5.85 3.99 -10.25
N GLN A 97 4.67 3.90 -10.86
CA GLN A 97 3.59 4.86 -10.66
C GLN A 97 3.12 4.89 -9.20
N ASN A 98 2.97 3.73 -8.56
CA ASN A 98 2.52 3.67 -7.17
C ASN A 98 3.50 4.39 -6.22
N ILE A 99 4.80 4.29 -6.48
CA ILE A 99 5.85 4.91 -5.67
C ILE A 99 6.01 6.40 -6.01
N GLN A 100 6.10 6.74 -7.29
CA GLN A 100 6.45 8.09 -7.74
C GLN A 100 5.25 9.04 -7.78
N LYS A 101 4.03 8.50 -7.93
CA LYS A 101 2.79 9.26 -8.07
C LYS A 101 1.68 8.72 -7.15
N PRO A 102 1.89 8.68 -5.82
CA PRO A 102 0.92 8.10 -4.91
C PRO A 102 -0.45 8.82 -4.95
N GLY A 103 -0.47 10.12 -5.24
CA GLY A 103 -1.69 10.90 -5.44
C GLY A 103 -2.53 10.58 -6.68
N GLU A 104 -1.97 9.88 -7.68
CA GLU A 104 -2.70 9.51 -8.90
C GLU A 104 -3.13 8.04 -8.84
N LYS A 105 -4.43 7.75 -8.74
CA LYS A 105 -4.93 6.36 -8.71
C LYS A 105 -4.47 5.57 -9.95
N SER A 106 -4.13 4.30 -9.73
CA SER A 106 -3.74 3.36 -10.79
C SER A 106 -4.80 2.29 -11.03
N VAL A 107 -4.56 1.45 -12.03
CA VAL A 107 -5.29 0.19 -12.24
C VAL A 107 -5.01 -0.79 -11.10
N SER A 108 -5.86 -1.79 -10.95
CA SER A 108 -5.63 -2.92 -10.01
C SER A 108 -4.77 -3.98 -10.67
N LEU A 109 -3.75 -4.47 -9.97
CA LEU A 109 -2.97 -5.63 -10.39
C LEU A 109 -3.71 -6.91 -9.98
N VAL A 110 -3.87 -7.84 -10.92
CA VAL A 110 -4.42 -9.17 -10.69
C VAL A 110 -3.37 -10.16 -11.14
N SER A 111 -3.01 -11.11 -10.28
CA SER A 111 -2.07 -12.15 -10.64
C SER A 111 -2.69 -13.52 -10.47
N THR A 112 -2.72 -14.32 -11.54
CA THR A 112 -3.28 -15.67 -11.58
C THR A 112 -2.15 -16.70 -11.68
N GLY A 113 -2.42 -17.96 -11.33
CA GLY A 113 -1.45 -19.06 -11.48
C GLY A 113 -1.41 -19.97 -10.26
N GLN A 114 -0.65 -21.05 -10.32
CA GLN A 114 -0.62 -22.07 -9.26
C GLN A 114 -0.10 -21.52 -7.92
N GLN A 115 -0.50 -22.15 -6.82
CA GLN A 115 0.03 -21.83 -5.49
C GLN A 115 1.55 -22.05 -5.47
N GLY A 116 2.28 -21.14 -4.79
CA GLY A 116 3.74 -21.18 -4.75
C GLY A 116 4.44 -20.50 -5.95
N SER A 117 3.70 -19.86 -6.86
CA SER A 117 4.27 -19.13 -8.01
C SER A 117 4.93 -17.78 -7.66
N GLY A 118 5.00 -17.41 -6.38
CA GLY A 118 5.60 -16.14 -5.94
C GLY A 118 4.63 -14.95 -5.76
N LYS A 119 3.32 -15.15 -5.96
CA LYS A 119 2.31 -14.08 -5.78
C LYS A 119 2.37 -13.39 -4.41
N SER A 120 2.45 -14.16 -3.33
CA SER A 120 2.57 -13.61 -1.97
C SER A 120 3.89 -12.84 -1.76
N TRP A 121 4.96 -13.23 -2.46
CA TRP A 121 6.22 -12.50 -2.41
C TRP A 121 6.08 -11.08 -2.97
N VAL A 122 5.31 -10.90 -4.05
CA VAL A 122 5.02 -9.55 -4.60
C VAL A 122 4.30 -8.67 -3.59
N ALA A 123 3.32 -9.22 -2.85
CA ALA A 123 2.65 -8.48 -1.78
C ALA A 123 3.65 -8.08 -0.67
N ASN A 124 4.53 -8.99 -0.26
CA ASN A 124 5.56 -8.72 0.75
C ASN A 124 6.58 -7.68 0.28
N PHE A 125 7.03 -7.75 -0.97
CA PHE A 125 7.91 -6.75 -1.57
C PHE A 125 7.30 -5.35 -1.53
N LEU A 126 6.04 -5.21 -1.98
CA LEU A 126 5.34 -3.92 -1.93
C LEU A 126 5.11 -3.45 -0.49
N LYS A 127 4.92 -4.37 0.45
CA LYS A 127 4.80 -4.07 1.89
C LYS A 127 6.10 -3.58 2.49
N THR A 128 7.25 -4.13 2.12
CA THR A 128 8.56 -3.60 2.51
C THR A 128 8.71 -2.15 2.01
N ILE A 129 8.31 -1.87 0.78
CA ILE A 129 8.41 -0.51 0.21
C ILE A 129 7.49 0.47 0.93
N PHE A 130 6.19 0.16 0.96
CA PHE A 130 5.18 1.10 1.47
C PHE A 130 5.16 1.17 2.99
N GLY A 131 5.59 0.11 3.67
CA GLY A 131 5.53 -0.05 5.11
C GLY A 131 4.23 -0.66 5.61
N GLN A 132 4.33 -1.37 6.74
CA GLN A 132 3.25 -2.21 7.27
C GLN A 132 1.94 -1.44 7.52
N VAL A 133 2.02 -0.19 7.97
CA VAL A 133 0.85 0.65 8.29
C VAL A 133 0.01 0.97 7.05
N LYS A 134 0.63 0.98 5.87
CA LYS A 134 0.01 1.33 4.59
C LYS A 134 -0.47 0.13 3.80
N VAL A 135 -0.28 -1.09 4.29
CA VAL A 135 -0.72 -2.31 3.60
C VAL A 135 -1.79 -3.02 4.42
N MET A 136 -2.95 -3.19 3.79
CA MET A 136 -4.03 -4.01 4.31
C MET A 136 -4.10 -5.31 3.51
N GLU A 137 -3.96 -6.45 4.19
CA GLU A 137 -4.13 -7.77 3.59
C GLU A 137 -5.39 -8.43 4.18
N THR A 138 -6.21 -9.05 3.34
CA THR A 138 -7.44 -9.69 3.81
C THR A 138 -7.87 -10.85 2.92
N GLU A 139 -8.30 -11.94 3.56
CA GLU A 139 -8.99 -13.09 2.95
C GLU A 139 -10.52 -12.94 3.00
N SER A 140 -11.04 -11.99 3.79
CA SER A 140 -12.49 -11.73 3.93
C SER A 140 -12.88 -10.30 3.50
N PRO A 141 -12.65 -9.91 2.23
CA PRO A 141 -12.87 -8.53 1.81
C PRO A 141 -14.35 -8.13 1.74
N SER A 142 -15.25 -9.10 1.66
CA SER A 142 -16.70 -8.92 1.85
C SER A 142 -17.06 -8.39 3.23
N GLN A 143 -16.21 -8.60 4.22
CA GLN A 143 -16.37 -8.08 5.57
C GLN A 143 -15.56 -6.80 5.77
N HIS A 144 -14.29 -6.80 5.35
CA HIS A 144 -13.33 -5.76 5.74
C HIS A 144 -13.17 -4.60 4.74
N VAL A 145 -13.57 -4.77 3.47
CA VAL A 145 -13.31 -3.78 2.41
C VAL A 145 -14.60 -3.15 1.92
N TRP A 146 -15.56 -3.95 1.46
CA TRP A 146 -16.86 -3.50 0.94
C TRP A 146 -18.06 -3.98 1.78
N GLY A 147 -17.76 -4.46 2.97
CA GLY A 147 -18.71 -4.78 4.02
C GLY A 147 -19.19 -3.54 4.77
N GLN A 148 -19.89 -3.76 5.89
CA GLN A 148 -20.44 -2.68 6.69
C GLN A 148 -19.35 -1.87 7.40
N PHE A 149 -18.28 -2.52 7.87
CA PHE A 149 -17.20 -1.87 8.62
C PHE A 149 -15.89 -2.04 7.85
N ASN A 150 -15.24 -0.93 7.53
CA ASN A 150 -14.07 -0.90 6.64
C ASN A 150 -12.95 0.01 7.17
N ASN A 151 -12.83 0.10 8.50
CA ASN A 151 -11.84 0.94 9.16
C ASN A 151 -10.38 0.62 8.79
N GLY A 152 -10.09 -0.60 8.32
CA GLY A 152 -8.77 -0.97 7.80
C GLY A 152 -8.36 -0.16 6.56
N MET A 153 -9.34 0.32 5.78
CA MET A 153 -9.10 1.13 4.59
C MET A 153 -8.58 2.53 4.92
N GLU A 154 -8.86 3.08 6.11
CA GLU A 154 -8.51 4.47 6.44
C GLU A 154 -7.02 4.79 6.28
N LYS A 155 -6.14 3.84 6.65
CA LYS A 155 -4.67 4.01 6.56
C LYS A 155 -4.06 3.29 5.36
N ALA A 156 -4.84 2.45 4.69
CA ALA A 156 -4.32 1.59 3.65
C ALA A 156 -4.04 2.39 2.37
N PHE A 157 -2.82 2.28 1.87
CA PHE A 157 -2.48 2.64 0.50
C PHE A 157 -2.60 1.44 -0.43
N LEU A 158 -2.04 0.29 -0.05
CA LEU A 158 -2.18 -0.97 -0.80
C LEU A 158 -3.17 -1.89 -0.08
N VAL A 159 -4.14 -2.40 -0.83
CA VAL A 159 -5.11 -3.40 -0.36
C VAL A 159 -4.88 -4.69 -1.13
N VAL A 160 -4.41 -5.71 -0.43
CA VAL A 160 -4.18 -7.06 -0.97
C VAL A 160 -5.40 -7.92 -0.67
N LEU A 161 -6.08 -8.37 -1.72
CA LEU A 161 -7.27 -9.21 -1.65
C LEU A 161 -6.85 -10.66 -1.88
N ASN A 162 -6.46 -11.35 -0.81
CA ASN A 162 -6.06 -12.75 -0.87
C ASN A 162 -7.27 -13.64 -1.06
N GLU A 163 -7.09 -14.73 -1.82
CA GLU A 163 -8.05 -15.82 -1.94
C GLU A 163 -9.48 -15.36 -2.26
N LEU A 164 -9.61 -14.41 -3.19
CA LEU A 164 -10.91 -13.98 -3.68
C LEU A 164 -11.71 -15.16 -4.23
N ASP A 165 -12.75 -15.55 -3.48
CA ASP A 165 -13.75 -16.49 -3.97
C ASP A 165 -14.47 -15.88 -5.17
N ALA A 166 -14.50 -16.63 -6.26
CA ALA A 166 -15.15 -16.29 -7.52
C ALA A 166 -16.60 -15.81 -7.35
N ARG A 167 -17.38 -16.51 -6.54
CA ARG A 167 -18.82 -16.25 -6.34
C ARG A 167 -19.01 -14.96 -5.53
N GLU A 168 -18.25 -14.78 -4.46
CA GLU A 168 -18.29 -13.54 -3.67
C GLU A 168 -17.84 -12.33 -4.50
N THR A 169 -16.79 -12.52 -5.31
CA THR A 169 -16.19 -11.48 -6.13
C THR A 169 -17.14 -11.00 -7.23
N ARG A 170 -17.88 -11.90 -7.89
CA ARG A 170 -18.89 -11.52 -8.88
C ARG A 170 -19.96 -10.60 -8.31
N GLY A 171 -20.48 -10.92 -7.12
CA GLY A 171 -21.49 -10.09 -6.44
C GLY A 171 -20.96 -8.71 -6.01
N ALA A 172 -19.67 -8.61 -5.71
CA ALA A 172 -19.01 -7.39 -5.25
C ALA A 172 -18.26 -6.62 -6.35
N MET A 173 -18.20 -7.14 -7.58
CA MET A 173 -17.38 -6.62 -8.66
C MET A 173 -17.68 -5.14 -8.99
N GLY A 174 -18.95 -4.75 -8.95
CA GLY A 174 -19.34 -3.34 -9.12
C GLY A 174 -18.79 -2.42 -8.02
N LYS A 175 -18.76 -2.91 -6.77
CA LYS A 175 -18.19 -2.17 -5.64
C LYS A 175 -16.67 -2.04 -5.78
N LEU A 176 -15.98 -3.13 -6.10
CA LEU A 176 -14.52 -3.14 -6.32
C LEU A 176 -14.12 -2.18 -7.45
N LYS A 177 -14.82 -2.23 -8.60
CA LYS A 177 -14.61 -1.27 -9.70
C LYS A 177 -14.80 0.18 -9.24
N GLY A 178 -15.78 0.42 -8.37
CA GLY A 178 -15.99 1.72 -7.74
C GLY A 178 -14.81 2.15 -6.86
N LEU A 179 -14.31 1.27 -6.00
CA LEU A 179 -13.16 1.56 -5.12
C LEU A 179 -11.87 1.86 -5.90
N ILE A 180 -11.67 1.18 -7.03
CA ILE A 180 -10.51 1.40 -7.91
C ILE A 180 -10.56 2.80 -8.56
N THR A 181 -11.74 3.34 -8.88
CA THR A 181 -11.81 4.59 -9.68
C THR A 181 -12.31 5.81 -8.93
N LYS A 182 -13.11 5.64 -7.86
CA LYS A 182 -13.71 6.78 -7.16
C LYS A 182 -12.65 7.57 -6.39
N PRO A 183 -12.75 8.92 -6.36
CA PRO A 183 -11.81 9.78 -5.66
C PRO A 183 -11.99 9.71 -4.14
N THR A 184 -13.14 9.26 -3.65
CA THR A 184 -13.46 9.20 -2.22
C THR A 184 -14.10 7.87 -1.84
N ILE A 185 -13.98 7.50 -0.56
CA ILE A 185 -14.69 6.38 0.05
C ILE A 185 -15.33 6.80 1.37
N THR A 186 -16.41 6.11 1.75
CA THR A 186 -16.98 6.25 3.09
C THR A 186 -16.30 5.26 4.03
N ILE A 187 -15.73 5.76 5.12
CA ILE A 187 -15.22 4.97 6.23
C ILE A 187 -16.34 4.81 7.25
N ASN A 188 -16.59 3.57 7.64
CA ASN A 188 -17.53 3.22 8.69
C ASN A 188 -16.82 2.42 9.77
N LYS A 189 -16.65 3.05 10.95
CA LYS A 189 -16.04 2.45 12.13
C LYS A 189 -17.15 1.98 13.08
N LYS A 190 -16.99 0.78 13.64
CA LYS A 190 -17.99 0.22 14.56
C LYS A 190 -18.14 1.12 15.79
N GLY A 191 -19.36 1.61 16.02
CA GLY A 191 -19.67 2.46 17.18
C GLY A 191 -19.29 3.93 17.01
N LEU A 192 -18.94 4.37 15.80
CA LEU A 192 -18.66 5.76 15.46
C LEU A 192 -19.46 6.17 14.21
N ASP A 193 -19.64 7.47 14.03
CA ASP A 193 -20.27 7.99 12.82
C ASP A 193 -19.40 7.74 11.58
N SER A 194 -20.06 7.53 10.45
CA SER A 194 -19.35 7.39 9.18
C SER A 194 -18.92 8.75 8.65
N TYR A 195 -17.80 8.76 7.95
CA TYR A 195 -17.23 9.95 7.33
C TYR A 195 -16.61 9.61 5.99
N VAL A 196 -16.39 10.63 5.16
CA VAL A 196 -15.83 10.48 3.82
C VAL A 196 -14.35 10.84 3.88
N VAL A 197 -13.52 10.05 3.19
CA VAL A 197 -12.09 10.33 3.01
C VAL A 197 -11.72 10.25 1.54
N ASP A 198 -10.67 10.97 1.15
CA ASP A 198 -10.04 10.80 -0.14
C ASP A 198 -9.41 9.42 -0.27
N SER A 199 -9.45 8.87 -1.49
CA SER A 199 -9.13 7.48 -1.78
C SER A 199 -7.95 7.38 -2.73
N TYR A 200 -6.78 7.12 -2.18
CA TYR A 200 -5.56 6.82 -2.94
C TYR A 200 -5.24 5.31 -2.98
N HIS A 201 -6.22 4.46 -2.66
CA HIS A 201 -6.04 3.01 -2.60
C HIS A 201 -5.58 2.40 -3.92
N ARG A 202 -4.63 1.46 -3.82
CA ARG A 202 -4.19 0.51 -4.84
C ARG A 202 -4.68 -0.87 -4.45
N PHE A 203 -4.96 -1.69 -5.45
CA PHE A 203 -5.46 -3.04 -5.25
C PHE A 203 -4.52 -4.04 -5.90
N TYR A 204 -4.11 -5.04 -5.12
CA TYR A 204 -3.42 -6.22 -5.62
C TYR A 204 -4.27 -7.46 -5.31
N ILE A 205 -4.51 -8.28 -6.32
CA ILE A 205 -5.42 -9.42 -6.26
C ILE A 205 -4.67 -10.68 -6.67
N PRO A 206 -3.97 -11.34 -5.74
CA PRO A 206 -3.42 -12.66 -5.99
C PRO A 206 -4.53 -13.72 -5.95
N THR A 207 -4.62 -14.53 -7.01
CA THR A 207 -5.58 -15.65 -7.09
C THR A 207 -4.93 -16.91 -7.67
N ASN A 208 -5.48 -18.06 -7.30
CA ASN A 208 -5.13 -19.34 -7.89
C ASN A 208 -6.06 -19.74 -9.06
N HIS A 209 -7.14 -18.99 -9.29
CA HIS A 209 -8.12 -19.30 -10.32
C HIS A 209 -7.81 -18.58 -11.64
N ALA A 210 -7.55 -19.36 -12.69
CA ALA A 210 -7.32 -18.83 -14.04
C ALA A 210 -8.60 -18.24 -14.69
N SER A 211 -9.79 -18.62 -14.20
CA SER A 211 -11.09 -18.30 -14.82
C SER A 211 -11.65 -16.92 -14.50
N MET A 212 -10.88 -15.99 -13.92
CA MET A 212 -11.36 -14.65 -13.57
C MET A 212 -11.89 -13.84 -14.78
N SER A 213 -11.48 -14.18 -16.00
CA SER A 213 -12.03 -13.63 -17.24
C SER A 213 -13.55 -13.87 -17.39
N ASP A 214 -14.04 -15.04 -16.98
CA ASP A 214 -15.47 -15.39 -17.05
C ASP A 214 -16.30 -14.71 -15.94
N GLU A 215 -15.62 -14.01 -15.04
CA GLU A 215 -16.19 -13.44 -13.80
C GLU A 215 -16.22 -11.91 -13.81
N GLY A 216 -15.97 -11.31 -14.99
CA GLY A 216 -16.06 -9.86 -15.22
C GLY A 216 -14.77 -9.09 -14.92
N LEU A 217 -13.68 -9.80 -14.67
CA LEU A 217 -12.29 -9.33 -14.72
C LEU A 217 -11.70 -9.68 -16.09
N THR A 218 -12.25 -9.07 -17.14
CA THR A 218 -11.73 -9.18 -18.50
C THR A 218 -10.69 -8.09 -18.76
N THR A 219 -9.77 -8.36 -19.68
CA THR A 219 -8.79 -7.38 -20.20
C THR A 219 -9.45 -6.16 -20.85
N ASP A 220 -10.69 -6.29 -21.33
CA ASP A 220 -11.49 -5.16 -21.84
C ASP A 220 -11.79 -4.11 -20.76
N ASN A 221 -11.63 -4.46 -19.49
CA ASN A 221 -11.79 -3.55 -18.39
C ASN A 221 -10.46 -2.85 -18.08
N ARG A 222 -10.33 -1.62 -18.59
CA ARG A 222 -9.21 -0.66 -18.38
C ARG A 222 -8.81 -0.38 -16.91
N ARG A 223 -9.43 -1.05 -15.94
CA ARG A 223 -9.19 -0.94 -14.49
C ARG A 223 -8.32 -2.07 -13.96
N PHE A 224 -8.03 -3.11 -14.74
CA PHE A 224 -7.29 -4.29 -14.30
C PHE A 224 -6.11 -4.57 -15.22
N LEU A 225 -4.95 -4.79 -14.61
CA LEU A 225 -3.77 -5.38 -15.22
C LEU A 225 -3.73 -6.84 -14.77
N ILE A 226 -3.86 -7.79 -15.70
CA ILE A 226 -3.91 -9.22 -15.40
C ILE A 226 -2.58 -9.86 -15.81
N VAL A 227 -1.96 -10.57 -14.87
CA VAL A 227 -0.68 -11.26 -15.06
C VAL A 227 -0.85 -12.75 -14.78
N GLU A 228 -0.55 -13.58 -15.76
CA GLU A 228 -0.46 -15.03 -15.56
C GLU A 228 0.95 -15.40 -15.09
N CYS A 229 1.04 -15.91 -13.85
CA CYS A 229 2.30 -16.18 -13.19
C CYS A 229 2.93 -17.48 -13.66
N SER A 230 4.25 -17.45 -13.88
CA SER A 230 5.03 -18.64 -14.20
C SER A 230 5.01 -19.67 -13.06
N SER A 231 5.01 -20.95 -13.44
CA SER A 231 5.24 -22.07 -12.54
C SER A 231 6.72 -22.40 -12.33
N GLU A 232 7.64 -21.68 -12.98
CA GLU A 232 9.08 -22.00 -13.04
C GLU A 232 9.74 -22.19 -11.65
N LYS A 233 9.33 -21.40 -10.65
CA LYS A 233 9.94 -21.40 -9.31
C LYS A 233 9.12 -22.14 -8.27
N ILE A 234 8.02 -22.79 -8.65
CA ILE A 234 7.20 -23.57 -7.70
C ILE A 234 8.06 -24.67 -7.07
N GLY A 235 8.03 -24.75 -5.74
CA GLY A 235 8.80 -25.73 -4.97
C GLY A 235 10.29 -25.40 -4.78
N GLN A 236 10.81 -24.33 -5.40
CA GLN A 236 12.21 -23.91 -5.26
C GLN A 236 12.41 -23.13 -3.95
N ARG A 237 12.52 -23.84 -2.83
CA ARG A 237 12.63 -23.23 -1.49
C ARG A 237 13.82 -22.29 -1.36
N GLN A 238 15.02 -22.76 -1.72
CA GLN A 238 16.25 -21.97 -1.61
C GLN A 238 16.14 -20.64 -2.38
N TYR A 239 15.54 -20.67 -3.57
CA TYR A 239 15.32 -19.47 -4.38
C TYR A 239 14.46 -18.43 -3.65
N PHE A 240 13.37 -18.85 -3.00
CA PHE A 240 12.51 -17.94 -2.24
C PHE A 240 13.12 -17.54 -0.89
N GLU A 241 13.93 -18.38 -0.26
CA GLU A 241 14.70 -18.02 0.94
C GLU A 241 15.69 -16.88 0.64
N GLU A 242 16.43 -17.00 -0.47
CA GLU A 242 17.33 -15.95 -0.95
C GLU A 242 16.57 -14.66 -1.27
N LEU A 243 15.45 -14.75 -2.00
CA LEU A 243 14.63 -13.57 -2.31
C LEU A 243 14.01 -12.92 -1.06
N ASN A 244 13.60 -13.69 -0.06
CA ASN A 244 13.05 -13.15 1.18
C ASN A 244 14.13 -12.45 2.01
N ALA A 245 15.37 -12.95 1.99
CA ALA A 245 16.49 -12.28 2.65
C ALA A 245 16.74 -10.89 2.04
N LEU A 246 16.62 -10.75 0.72
CA LEU A 246 16.74 -9.44 0.05
C LEU A 246 15.66 -8.44 0.51
N LEU A 247 14.44 -8.90 0.83
CA LEU A 247 13.39 -8.01 1.36
C LEU A 247 13.68 -7.45 2.75
N GLN A 248 14.70 -7.97 3.45
CA GLN A 248 15.13 -7.50 4.76
C GLN A 248 16.41 -6.66 4.68
N ASP A 249 17.02 -6.56 3.49
CA ASP A 249 18.23 -5.78 3.28
C ASP A 249 17.87 -4.42 2.68
N THR A 250 18.07 -3.36 3.46
CA THR A 250 17.78 -1.97 3.03
C THR A 250 18.72 -1.47 1.93
N ASN A 251 19.76 -2.23 1.59
CA ASN A 251 20.73 -1.91 0.54
C ASN A 251 20.27 -2.30 -0.86
N VAL A 252 19.18 -3.08 -0.96
CA VAL A 252 18.62 -3.67 -2.18
C VAL A 252 17.39 -2.89 -2.63
#